data_AF-A0A3B8VM19-F1
#
_entry.id   AF-A0A3B8VM19-F1
#
_cell.length_a   1.000
_cell.length_b   1.000
_cell.length_c   1.000
_cell.angle_alpha   90.00
_cell.angle_beta   90.00
_cell.angle_gamma   90.00
#
_symmetry.space_group_name_H-M   'P 1'
#
loop_
_entity.id
_entity.type
_entity.pdbx_description
1 polymer ?
#
loop_
_entity_poly.entity_id
_entity_poly.type
_entity_poly.pdbx_seq_one_letter_code
_entity_poly.pdbx_strand_id
1 'polypeptide(L)' 'REKAIKLAISTASPDAMILVAGKGHEPYQEVKGVKHHLDDREICMDALKTRAKTQSVKENA' A
#
# COMPACT_ATOMS: atom_id res chain seq x y z
N ARG A 1 -10.01 -0.28 0.01
CA ARG A 1 -8.85 -1.08 0.45
C ARG A 1 -7.54 -0.35 0.14
N GLU A 2 -7.25 -0.07 -1.13
CA GLU A 2 -6.05 0.66 -1.58
C GLU A 2 -5.73 1.94 -0.79
N LYS A 3 -6.72 2.83 -0.60
CA LYS A 3 -6.53 4.09 0.16
C LYS A 3 -6.02 3.86 1.59
N ALA A 4 -6.50 2.81 2.27
CA ALA A 4 -6.10 2.51 3.63
C ALA A 4 -4.64 2.02 3.69
N ILE A 5 -4.24 1.17 2.74
CA ILE A 5 -2.84 0.69 2.64
C ILE A 5 -1.90 1.86 2.37
N LYS A 6 -2.24 2.71 1.39
CA LYS A 6 -1.45 3.90 1.05
C LYS A 6 -1.30 4.85 2.24
N LEU A 7 -2.38 5.10 2.98
CA LEU A 7 -2.37 5.96 4.15
C LEU A 7 -1.53 5.37 5.30
N ALA A 8 -1.67 4.07 5.57
CA ALA A 8 -0.89 3.40 6.61
C ALA A 8 0.61 3.49 6.30
N ILE A 9 1.01 3.21 5.05
CA ILE A 9 2.42 3.27 4.64
C ILE A 9 2.96 4.70 4.66
N SER A 10 2.19 5.70 4.23
CA SER A 10 2.68 7.08 4.16
C SER A 10 2.82 7.77 5.52
N THR A 11 2.07 7.31 6.53
CA THR A 11 2.04 7.92 7.87
C THR A 11 2.82 7.13 8.92
N ALA A 12 3.21 5.88 8.62
CA ALA A 12 3.93 5.03 9.55
C ALA A 12 5.34 5.56 9.89
N SER A 13 5.76 5.35 11.14
CA SER A 13 7.15 5.59 11.57
C SER A 13 8.14 4.74 10.74
N PRO A 14 9.40 5.16 10.54
CA PRO A 14 10.38 4.39 9.76
C PRO A 14 10.66 2.96 10.29
N ASP A 15 10.44 2.74 11.58
CA ASP A 15 10.62 1.48 12.31
C ASP A 15 9.32 0.67 12.47
N ALA A 16 8.20 1.15 11.92
CA ALA A 16 6.92 0.50 12.08
C ALA A 16 6.76 -0.75 11.19
N MET A 17 6.10 -1.77 11.73
CA MET A 17 5.66 -2.95 10.99
C MET A 17 4.16 -2.86 10.67
N ILE A 18 3.79 -3.09 9.42
CA ILE A 18 2.39 -3.07 8.95
C ILE A 18 2.02 -4.47 8.42
N LEU A 19 0.98 -5.08 8.98
CA LEU A 19 0.40 -6.33 8.51
C LEU A 19 -0.89 -6.07 7.72
N VAL A 20 -0.93 -6.47 6.45
CA VAL A 20 -2.15 -6.45 5.62
C VAL A 20 -2.75 -7.85 5.59
N ALA A 21 -3.89 -8.05 6.26
CA ALA A 21 -4.52 -9.37 6.41
C ALA A 21 -5.88 -9.49 5.68
N GLY A 22 -6.38 -10.74 5.60
CA GLY A 22 -7.77 -11.08 5.27
C GLY A 22 -8.02 -11.66 3.87
N LYS A 23 -7.22 -11.31 2.86
CA LYS A 23 -7.51 -11.65 1.45
C LYS A 23 -6.73 -12.85 0.89
N GLY A 24 -5.68 -13.28 1.57
CA GLY A 24 -4.78 -14.33 1.07
C GLY A 24 -3.99 -13.88 -0.17
N HIS A 25 -3.72 -14.82 -1.09
CA HIS A 25 -2.95 -14.58 -2.33
C HIS A 25 -3.81 -14.15 -3.53
N GLU A 26 -5.05 -13.72 -3.30
CA GLU A 26 -5.99 -13.36 -4.36
C GLU A 26 -5.69 -11.98 -4.98
N PRO A 27 -5.40 -11.88 -6.30
CA PRO A 27 -5.05 -10.62 -6.95
C PRO A 27 -6.27 -9.81 -7.42
N TYR A 28 -7.48 -10.12 -6.93
CA TYR A 28 -8.70 -9.39 -7.30
C TYR A 28 -9.56 -9.10 -6.08
N GLN A 29 -10.23 -7.95 -6.03
CA GLN A 29 -11.26 -7.69 -5.04
C GLN A 29 -12.64 -7.94 -5.67
N GLU A 30 -13.46 -8.74 -5.00
CA GLU A 30 -14.85 -8.89 -5.38
C GLU A 30 -15.70 -7.76 -4.77
N VAL A 31 -16.48 -7.09 -5.61
CA VAL A 31 -17.45 -6.07 -5.21
C VAL A 31 -18.78 -6.40 -5.90
N LYS A 32 -19.79 -6.74 -5.11
CA LYS A 32 -21.13 -7.09 -5.60
C LYS A 32 -21.10 -8.18 -6.70
N GLY A 33 -20.29 -9.22 -6.52
CA GLY A 33 -20.14 -10.32 -7.49
C GLY A 33 -19.22 -10.04 -8.67
N VAL A 34 -18.69 -8.82 -8.81
CA VAL A 34 -17.74 -8.46 -9.88
C VAL A 34 -16.31 -8.47 -9.34
N LYS A 35 -15.42 -9.19 -10.02
CA LYS A 35 -13.99 -9.24 -9.68
C LYS A 35 -13.26 -8.07 -10.35
N HIS A 36 -12.66 -7.21 -9.53
CA HIS A 36 -11.82 -6.10 -9.97
C HIS A 36 -10.36 -6.41 -9.67
N HIS A 37 -9.42 -6.10 -10.58
CA HIS A 37 -7.99 -6.25 -10.30
C HIS A 37 -7.61 -5.44 -9.06
N LEU A 38 -7.01 -6.11 -8.07
CA LEU A 38 -6.51 -5.48 -6.87
C LEU A 38 -5.55 -6.43 -6.16
N ASP A 39 -4.25 -6.15 -6.19
CA ASP A 39 -3.25 -6.89 -5.44
C ASP A 39 -2.65 -6.02 -4.33
N ASP A 40 -2.80 -6.45 -3.07
CA ASP A 40 -2.27 -5.72 -1.92
C ASP A 40 -0.73 -5.57 -2.00
N ARG A 41 -0.02 -6.52 -2.63
CA ARG A 41 1.44 -6.50 -2.79
C ARG A 41 1.88 -5.40 -3.74
N GLU A 42 1.17 -5.25 -4.87
CA GLU A 42 1.43 -4.18 -5.85
C GLU A 42 1.21 -2.82 -5.20
N ILE A 43 0.09 -2.66 -4.49
CA ILE A 43 -0.25 -1.41 -3.79
C ILE A 43 0.81 -1.08 -2.73
N CYS A 44 1.26 -2.06 -1.95
CA CYS A 44 2.32 -1.86 -0.95
C CYS A 44 3.63 -1.41 -1.60
N MET A 45 4.05 -2.08 -2.68
CA MET A 45 5.27 -1.75 -3.42
C MET A 45 5.24 -0.32 -3.96
N ASP A 46 4.12 0.07 -4.57
CA ASP A 46 3.96 1.42 -5.14
C ASP A 46 3.92 2.50 -4.05
N ALA A 47 3.24 2.22 -2.94
CA ALA A 47 3.22 3.13 -1.79
C ALA A 47 4.61 3.32 -1.17
N LEU A 48 5.39 2.24 -1.03
CA LEU A 48 6.76 2.29 -0.53
C LEU A 48 7.69 3.08 -1.47
N LYS A 49 7.63 2.82 -2.78
CA LYS A 49 8.36 3.60 -3.79
C LYS A 49 8.03 5.08 -3.73
N THR A 50 6.74 5.41 -3.59
CA THR A 50 6.27 6.80 -3.50
C THR A 50 6.84 7.47 -2.25
N ARG A 51 6.74 6.80 -1.09
CA ARG A 51 7.27 7.30 0.18
C ARG A 51 8.78 7.56 0.10
N ALA A 52 9.55 6.62 -0.45
CA ALA A 52 11.01 6.76 -0.61
C ALA A 52 11.37 7.99 -1.46
N LYS A 53 10.67 8.21 -2.58
CA LYS A 53 10.86 9.41 -3.42
C LYS A 53 10.54 10.69 -2.64
N THR A 54 9.43 10.73 -1.91
CA THR A 54 9.06 11.91 -1.11
C THR A 54 10.09 12.22 -0.01
N GLN A 55 10.67 11.21 0.62
CA GLN A 55 11.73 11.40 1.62
C GLN A 55 13.02 11.95 0.98
N SER A 56 13.45 11.40 -0.16
CA SER A 56 14.62 11.94 -0.88
C SER A 56 14.46 13.40 -1.33
N VAL A 57 13.24 13.86 -1.63
CA VAL A 57 13.00 15.27 -1.97
C VAL A 57 13.10 16.16 -0.74
N LYS A 58 12.61 15.69 0.42
CA LYS A 58 12.66 16.45 1.68
C LYS A 58 14.07 16.56 2.28
N GLU A 59 14.92 15.56 2.06
CA GLU A 59 16.32 15.58 2.54
C GLU A 59 17.22 16.51 1.72
N ASN A 60 16.83 16.81 0.47
CA ASN A 60 17.58 17.68 -0.45
C ASN A 60 17.05 19.13 -0.51
N ALA A 61 16.04 19.47 0.29
CA ALA A 61 15.41 20.79 0.36
C ALA A 61 15.74 21.47 1.69
#